data_AF-A0A8I0C9R5-F1
#
_entry.id   AF-A0A8I0C9R5-F1
#
_cell.length_a   1.000
_cell.length_b   1.000
_cell.length_c   1.000
_cell.angle_alpha   90.00
_cell.angle_beta   90.00
_cell.angle_gamma   90.00
#
_symmetry.space_group_name_H-M   'P 1'
#
loop_
_entity.id
_entity.type
_entity.pdbx_description
1 polymer ?
#
loop_
_entity_poly.entity_id
_entity_poly.type
_entity_poly.pdbx_seq_one_letter_code
_entity_poly.pdbx_strand_id
1 'polypeptide(L)'
;MKPSAPQVLADLAGLSMRNAAPDVAPAARAGQLGLAALLLGLAAEMWDGAADILVRENAALRALLADGAALSEDGARRRWLSELSAGGDGGLRISDLEAANAELKVALIALHAEVERRSDEAARDLEARVWDELARSTERRKLSGSPC
;
A
#
# COMPACT_ATOMS: atom_id res chain seq x y z
N MET A 1 -4.81 -4.56 -14.01
CA MET A 1 -5.25 -3.58 -12.99
C MET A 1 -5.86 -4.35 -11.82
N LYS A 2 -5.50 -4.02 -10.58
CA LYS A 2 -6.18 -4.53 -9.38
C LYS A 2 -7.50 -3.76 -9.24
N PRO A 3 -8.67 -4.42 -9.14
CA PRO A 3 -9.94 -3.71 -8.97
C PRO A 3 -9.95 -2.97 -7.63
N SER A 4 -10.49 -1.75 -7.63
CA SER A 4 -10.61 -0.95 -6.41
C SER A 4 -11.70 -1.51 -5.50
N ALA A 5 -11.58 -1.28 -4.20
CA ALA A 5 -12.59 -1.66 -3.22
C ALA A 5 -14.01 -1.14 -3.57
N PRO A 6 -14.18 0.14 -3.97
CA PRO A 6 -15.49 0.65 -4.42
C PRO A 6 -16.03 -0.10 -5.65
N GLN A 7 -15.16 -0.48 -6.60
CA GLN A 7 -15.59 -1.21 -7.79
C GLN A 7 -16.12 -2.59 -7.42
N VAL A 8 -15.39 -3.34 -6.58
CA VAL A 8 -15.80 -4.67 -6.13
C VAL A 8 -17.13 -4.59 -5.37
N LEU A 9 -17.31 -3.60 -4.50
CA LEU A 9 -18.57 -3.40 -3.77
C LEU A 9 -19.73 -3.04 -4.71
N ALA A 10 -19.50 -2.20 -5.72
CA ALA A 10 -20.51 -1.86 -6.71
C ALA A 10 -20.93 -3.09 -7.54
N ASP A 11 -19.97 -3.94 -7.91
CA ASP A 11 -20.24 -5.17 -8.66
C ASP A 11 -21.05 -6.17 -7.82
N LEU A 12 -20.72 -6.32 -6.52
CA LEU A 12 -21.46 -7.17 -5.57
C LEU A 12 -22.86 -6.62 -5.27
N ALA A 13 -23.03 -5.29 -5.21
CA ALA A 13 -24.34 -4.66 -5.09
C ALA A 13 -25.20 -4.93 -6.33
N GLY A 14 -24.65 -4.77 -7.53
CA GLY A 14 -25.33 -5.11 -8.78
C GLY A 14 -25.69 -6.59 -8.87
N LEU A 15 -24.82 -7.48 -8.39
CA LEU A 15 -25.10 -8.92 -8.29
C LEU A 15 -26.25 -9.21 -7.32
N SER A 16 -26.29 -8.53 -6.17
CA SER A 16 -27.38 -8.65 -5.19
C SER A 16 -28.72 -8.19 -5.78
N MET A 17 -28.73 -7.05 -6.50
CA MET A 17 -29.92 -6.54 -7.19
C MET A 17 -30.44 -7.53 -8.26
N ARG A 18 -29.56 -8.09 -9.09
CA ARG A 18 -29.95 -9.10 -10.09
C ARG A 18 -30.60 -10.33 -9.44
N ASN A 19 -30.03 -10.78 -8.33
CA ASN A 19 -30.50 -11.98 -7.63
C ASN A 19 -31.83 -11.78 -6.87
N ALA A 20 -32.30 -10.54 -6.73
CA ALA A 20 -33.64 -10.25 -6.24
C ALA A 20 -34.74 -10.49 -7.28
N ALA A 21 -34.39 -10.63 -8.57
CA ALA A 21 -35.36 -10.89 -9.62
C ALA A 21 -35.92 -12.34 -9.50
N PRO A 22 -37.25 -12.51 -9.66
CA PRO A 22 -37.91 -13.78 -9.38
C PRO A 22 -37.59 -14.87 -10.43
N ASP A 23 -37.20 -14.47 -11.63
CA ASP A 23 -36.84 -15.33 -12.77
C ASP A 23 -35.44 -15.95 -12.65
N VAL A 24 -34.63 -15.51 -11.70
CA VAL A 24 -33.34 -16.15 -11.41
C VAL A 24 -33.56 -17.52 -10.78
N ALA A 25 -33.04 -18.56 -11.42
CA ALA A 25 -33.13 -19.93 -10.95
C ALA A 25 -32.54 -20.08 -9.53
N PRO A 26 -33.22 -20.80 -8.60
CA PRO A 26 -32.80 -20.91 -7.20
C PRO A 26 -31.35 -21.40 -7.01
N ALA A 27 -30.90 -22.36 -7.81
CA ALA A 27 -29.53 -22.90 -7.74
C ALA A 27 -28.48 -21.86 -8.18
N ALA A 28 -28.75 -21.10 -9.25
CA ALA A 28 -27.87 -20.03 -9.71
C ALA A 28 -27.80 -18.89 -8.67
N ARG A 29 -28.94 -18.55 -8.06
CA ARG A 29 -29.02 -17.56 -6.98
C ARG A 29 -28.17 -17.96 -5.78
N ALA A 30 -28.30 -19.20 -5.32
CA ALA A 30 -27.54 -19.73 -4.20
C ALA A 30 -26.02 -19.70 -4.47
N GLY A 31 -25.58 -20.11 -5.66
CA GLY A 31 -24.16 -20.11 -6.02
C GLY A 31 -23.56 -18.69 -6.11
N GLN A 32 -24.25 -17.77 -6.79
CA GLN A 32 -23.77 -16.40 -6.96
C GLN A 32 -23.72 -15.62 -5.65
N LEU A 33 -24.75 -15.72 -4.81
CA LEU A 33 -24.78 -15.08 -3.50
C LEU A 33 -23.81 -15.74 -2.51
N GLY A 34 -23.60 -17.05 -2.59
CA GLY A 34 -22.61 -17.76 -1.79
C GLY A 34 -21.19 -17.28 -2.06
N LEU A 35 -20.80 -17.12 -3.33
CA LEU A 35 -19.51 -16.54 -3.71
C LEU A 35 -19.39 -15.08 -3.26
N ALA A 36 -20.44 -14.28 -3.45
CA ALA A 36 -20.46 -12.89 -3.01
C ALA A 36 -20.26 -12.76 -1.49
N ALA A 37 -20.91 -13.60 -0.69
CA ALA A 37 -20.77 -13.63 0.76
C ALA A 37 -19.33 -14.01 1.18
N LEU A 38 -18.72 -15.00 0.52
CA LEU A 38 -17.33 -15.38 0.78
C LEU A 38 -16.35 -14.24 0.47
N LEU A 39 -16.51 -13.58 -0.68
CA LEU A 39 -15.67 -12.44 -1.06
C LEU A 39 -15.86 -11.23 -0.13
N LEU A 40 -17.07 -10.97 0.34
CA LEU A 40 -17.35 -9.92 1.33
C LEU A 40 -16.70 -10.22 2.68
N GLY A 41 -16.72 -11.49 3.12
CA GLY A 41 -16.04 -11.92 4.35
C GLY A 41 -14.53 -11.64 4.28
N LEU A 42 -13.88 -12.07 3.19
CA LEU A 42 -12.45 -11.81 2.97
C LEU A 42 -12.14 -10.30 2.88
N ALA A 43 -13.00 -9.53 2.21
CA ALA A 43 -12.82 -8.09 2.10
C ALA A 43 -12.94 -7.37 3.44
N ALA A 44 -13.86 -7.80 4.31
CA ALA A 44 -14.03 -7.24 5.65
C ALA A 44 -12.78 -7.42 6.52
N GLU A 45 -12.13 -8.59 6.45
CA GLU A 45 -10.87 -8.86 7.16
C GLU A 45 -9.71 -7.98 6.66
N MET A 46 -9.61 -7.76 5.35
CA MET A 46 -8.52 -6.97 4.76
C MET A 46 -8.68 -5.46 4.96
N TRP A 47 -9.90 -4.94 5.06
CA TRP A 47 -10.13 -3.50 5.04
C TRP A 47 -9.79 -2.79 6.33
N ASP A 48 -10.01 -3.42 7.49
CA ASP A 48 -9.78 -2.77 8.78
C ASP A 48 -8.30 -2.36 8.97
N GLY A 49 -7.37 -3.23 8.53
CA GLY A 49 -5.93 -2.98 8.65
C GLY A 49 -5.31 -2.14 7.53
N ALA A 50 -5.97 -1.99 6.39
CA ALA A 50 -5.33 -1.45 5.18
C ALA A 50 -4.84 0.00 5.34
N ALA A 51 -5.65 0.86 5.97
CA ALA A 51 -5.27 2.25 6.18
C ALA A 51 -4.15 2.39 7.22
N ASP A 52 -4.22 1.65 8.33
CA ASP A 52 -3.17 1.65 9.37
C ASP A 52 -1.83 1.17 8.82
N ILE A 53 -1.81 0.12 8.00
CA ILE A 53 -0.59 -0.35 7.32
C ILE A 53 0.00 0.77 6.47
N LEU A 54 -0.81 1.42 5.64
CA LEU A 54 -0.31 2.45 4.73
C LEU A 54 0.19 3.68 5.48
N VAL A 55 -0.46 4.09 6.56
CA VAL A 55 0.02 5.19 7.42
C VAL A 55 1.39 4.85 8.01
N ARG A 56 1.55 3.63 8.56
CA ARG A 56 2.83 3.18 9.13
C ARG A 56 3.93 3.07 8.09
N GLU A 57 3.62 2.52 6.92
CA GLU A 57 4.56 2.45 5.80
C GLU A 57 4.97 3.84 5.31
N ASN A 58 4.02 4.75 5.10
CA ASN A 58 4.33 6.09 4.62
C ASN A 58 5.20 6.85 5.63
N ALA A 59 4.92 6.73 6.93
CA ALA A 59 5.74 7.31 7.98
C ALA A 59 7.17 6.74 7.98
N ALA A 60 7.33 5.42 7.88
CA ALA A 60 8.64 4.78 7.84
C ALA A 60 9.45 5.16 6.59
N LEU A 61 8.80 5.21 5.42
CA LEU A 61 9.42 5.67 4.18
C LEU A 61 9.88 7.12 4.29
N ARG A 62 9.04 8.03 4.82
CA ARG A 62 9.43 9.43 5.02
C ARG A 62 10.66 9.58 5.91
N ALA A 63 10.76 8.78 6.98
CA ALA A 63 11.94 8.78 7.83
C ALA A 63 13.22 8.36 7.07
N LEU A 64 13.14 7.29 6.26
CA LEU A 64 14.26 6.86 5.41
C LEU A 64 14.65 7.92 4.37
N LEU A 65 13.67 8.60 3.77
CA LEU A 65 13.93 9.68 2.80
C LEU A 65 14.55 10.91 3.47
N ALA A 66 14.19 11.24 4.72
CA ALA A 66 14.80 12.33 5.48
C ALA A 66 16.30 12.06 5.69
N ASP A 67 16.63 10.85 6.12
CA ASP A 67 18.02 10.43 6.31
C ASP A 67 18.78 10.40 4.98
N GLY A 68 18.15 9.89 3.92
CA GLY A 68 18.69 9.91 2.57
C GLY A 68 18.96 11.33 2.04
N ALA A 69 18.09 12.29 2.35
CA ALA A 69 18.27 13.69 1.99
C ALA A 69 19.53 14.28 2.66
N ALA A 70 19.76 13.96 3.94
CA ALA A 70 20.95 14.40 4.65
C ALA A 70 22.26 13.85 4.05
N LEU A 71 22.19 12.66 3.43
CA LEU A 71 23.33 12.00 2.80
C LEU A 71 23.51 12.31 1.32
N SER A 72 22.47 12.74 0.60
CA SER A 72 22.55 12.98 -0.84
C SER A 72 23.43 14.17 -1.15
N GLU A 73 24.34 14.04 -2.11
CA GLU A 73 25.26 15.11 -2.53
C GLU A 73 24.64 16.03 -3.60
N ASP A 74 23.70 15.49 -4.39
CA ASP A 74 22.96 16.21 -5.42
C ASP A 74 21.93 17.16 -4.78
N GLY A 75 22.11 18.46 -4.99
CA GLY A 75 21.25 19.49 -4.43
C GLY A 75 19.79 19.44 -4.91
N ALA A 76 19.51 18.97 -6.12
CA ALA A 76 18.14 18.82 -6.61
C ALA A 76 17.46 17.62 -5.93
N ARG A 77 18.18 16.50 -5.83
CA ARG A 77 17.71 15.30 -5.16
C ARG A 77 17.51 15.50 -3.68
N ARG A 78 18.45 16.15 -3.00
CA ARG A 78 18.32 16.53 -1.59
C ARG A 78 17.02 17.29 -1.34
N ARG A 79 16.73 18.32 -2.15
CA ARG A 79 15.48 19.10 -2.03
C ARG A 79 14.25 18.21 -2.21
N TRP A 80 14.22 17.41 -3.27
CA TRP A 80 13.09 16.52 -3.54
C TRP A 80 12.83 15.52 -2.41
N LEU A 81 13.89 14.89 -1.89
CA LEU A 81 13.80 13.98 -0.74
C LEU A 81 13.35 14.70 0.55
N SER A 82 13.87 15.90 0.81
CA SER A 82 13.45 16.74 1.95
C SER A 82 11.98 17.16 1.85
N GLU A 83 11.50 17.55 0.67
CA GLU A 83 10.10 17.93 0.45
C GLU A 83 9.16 16.76 0.69
N LEU A 84 9.47 15.58 0.15
CA LEU A 84 8.66 14.38 0.35
C LEU A 84 8.66 13.87 1.79
N SER A 85 9.81 13.91 2.46
CA SER A 85 9.93 13.45 3.85
C SER A 85 9.28 14.39 4.85
N ALA A 86 9.28 15.70 4.59
CA ALA A 86 8.59 16.70 5.42
C ALA A 86 7.08 16.76 5.16
N GLY A 87 6.61 16.21 4.04
CA GLY A 87 5.20 16.13 3.71
C GLY A 87 4.40 15.22 4.65
N GLY A 88 3.08 15.30 4.55
CA GLY A 88 2.14 14.40 5.25
C GLY A 88 1.24 13.68 4.26
N ASP A 89 0.44 12.74 4.75
CA ASP A 89 -0.62 12.15 3.94
C ASP A 89 -1.74 13.17 3.74
N GLY A 90 -2.23 13.34 2.50
CA GLY A 90 -3.27 14.32 2.17
C GLY A 90 -4.64 14.02 2.77
N GLY A 91 -4.80 12.84 3.38
CA GLY A 91 -6.00 12.36 4.04
C GLY A 91 -5.81 10.92 4.54
N LEU A 92 -6.80 10.40 5.26
CA LEU A 92 -6.81 9.01 5.78
C LEU A 92 -7.56 8.04 4.86
N ARG A 93 -7.99 8.48 3.68
CA ARG A 93 -8.59 7.58 2.70
C ARG A 93 -7.50 6.67 2.15
N ILE A 94 -7.81 5.38 1.99
CA ILE A 94 -6.88 4.40 1.40
C ILE A 94 -6.31 4.91 0.06
N SER A 95 -7.13 5.53 -0.78
CA SER A 95 -6.67 6.10 -2.06
C SER A 95 -5.59 7.18 -1.91
N ASP A 96 -5.72 8.06 -0.91
CA ASP A 96 -4.81 9.17 -0.67
C ASP A 96 -3.49 8.62 -0.09
N LEU A 97 -3.60 7.64 0.81
CA LEU A 97 -2.49 6.92 1.41
C LEU A 97 -1.70 6.09 0.38
N GLU A 98 -2.39 5.42 -0.55
CA GLU A 98 -1.78 4.68 -1.66
C GLU A 98 -1.05 5.60 -2.64
N ALA A 99 -1.62 6.77 -2.95
CA ALA A 99 -0.98 7.76 -3.83
C ALA A 99 0.32 8.28 -3.20
N ALA A 100 0.29 8.66 -1.92
CA ALA A 100 1.48 9.07 -1.18
C ALA A 100 2.52 7.93 -1.11
N ASN A 101 2.08 6.69 -0.83
CA ASN A 101 2.96 5.53 -0.78
C ASN A 101 3.68 5.29 -2.11
N ALA A 102 2.97 5.43 -3.24
CA ALA A 102 3.54 5.27 -4.57
C ALA A 102 4.63 6.31 -4.85
N GLU A 103 4.39 7.58 -4.50
CA GLU A 103 5.37 8.66 -4.65
C GLU A 103 6.61 8.43 -3.77
N LEU A 104 6.41 8.05 -2.51
CA LEU A 104 7.50 7.73 -1.58
C LEU A 104 8.34 6.54 -2.07
N LYS A 105 7.73 5.52 -2.67
CA LYS A 105 8.44 4.37 -3.26
C LYS A 105 9.29 4.76 -4.46
N VAL A 106 8.81 5.66 -5.31
CA VAL A 106 9.61 6.20 -6.42
C VAL A 106 10.86 6.91 -5.89
N ALA A 107 10.71 7.71 -4.84
CA ALA A 107 11.83 8.37 -4.17
C ALA A 107 12.79 7.38 -3.51
N LEU A 108 12.27 6.33 -2.86
CA LEU A 108 13.08 5.28 -2.25
C LEU A 108 13.92 4.54 -3.29
N ILE A 109 13.35 4.20 -4.45
CA ILE A 109 14.09 3.55 -5.55
C ILE A 109 15.24 4.45 -6.01
N ALA A 110 14.95 5.74 -6.20
CA ALA A 110 15.96 6.70 -6.62
C ALA A 110 17.09 6.85 -5.59
N LEU A 111 16.74 6.91 -4.30
CA LEU A 111 17.69 6.95 -3.18
C LEU A 111 18.55 5.68 -3.12
N HIS A 112 17.92 4.51 -3.20
CA HIS A 112 18.62 3.22 -3.16
C HIS A 112 19.64 3.10 -4.30
N ALA A 113 19.26 3.48 -5.51
CA ALA A 113 20.16 3.50 -6.66
C ALA A 113 21.37 4.46 -6.51
N GLU A 114 21.30 5.46 -5.62
CA GLU A 114 22.44 6.33 -5.28
C GLU A 114 23.32 5.69 -4.21
N VAL A 115 22.69 5.16 -3.16
CA VAL A 115 23.37 4.50 -2.05
C VAL A 115 24.17 3.28 -2.53
N GLU A 116 23.64 2.49 -3.47
CA GLU A 116 24.34 1.34 -4.07
C GLU A 116 25.66 1.71 -4.78
N ARG A 117 25.78 2.96 -5.26
CA ARG A 117 27.00 3.44 -5.92
C ARG A 117 28.06 3.92 -4.93
N ARG A 118 27.70 4.01 -3.65
CA ARG A 118 28.56 4.49 -2.58
C ARG A 118 29.07 3.31 -1.76
N SER A 119 30.26 3.48 -1.19
CA SER A 119 30.92 2.45 -0.39
C SER A 119 31.28 2.94 1.02
N ASP A 120 30.84 4.14 1.40
CA ASP A 120 31.00 4.66 2.75
C ASP A 120 30.06 3.98 3.76
N GLU A 121 30.39 4.11 5.05
CA GLU A 121 29.65 3.46 6.14
C GLU A 121 28.23 3.99 6.27
N ALA A 122 28.01 5.30 6.07
CA ALA A 122 26.68 5.91 6.15
C ALA A 122 25.75 5.40 5.03
N ALA A 123 26.27 5.23 3.82
CA ALA A 123 25.54 4.59 2.73
C ALA A 123 25.13 3.14 3.08
N ARG A 124 26.06 2.33 3.59
CA ARG A 124 25.77 0.93 3.96
C ARG A 124 24.74 0.82 5.10
N ASP A 125 24.82 1.69 6.10
CA ASP A 125 23.84 1.73 7.20
C ASP A 125 22.44 2.07 6.67
N LEU A 126 22.32 3.11 5.84
CA LEU A 126 21.04 3.47 5.23
C LEU A 126 20.50 2.33 4.35
N GLU A 127 21.35 1.69 3.56
CA GLU A 127 20.96 0.54 2.73
C GLU A 127 20.37 -0.59 3.58
N ALA A 128 21.04 -0.96 4.67
CA ALA A 128 20.57 -2.00 5.59
C ALA A 128 19.21 -1.64 6.21
N ARG A 129 19.00 -0.37 6.57
CA ARG A 129 17.73 0.13 7.10
C ARG A 129 16.61 0.14 6.05
N VAL A 130 16.92 0.44 4.79
CA VAL A 130 15.97 0.29 3.67
C VAL A 130 15.54 -1.18 3.54
N TRP A 131 16.50 -2.12 3.56
CA TRP A 131 16.19 -3.54 3.50
C TRP A 131 15.35 -4.04 4.67
N ASP A 132 15.67 -3.62 5.91
CA ASP A 132 14.88 -3.95 7.10
C ASP A 132 13.43 -3.46 6.97
N GLU A 133 13.23 -2.23 6.49
CA GLU A 133 11.90 -1.68 6.31
C GLU A 133 11.11 -2.38 5.18
N LEU A 134 11.75 -2.76 4.07
CA LEU A 134 11.11 -3.56 3.02
C LEU A 134 10.68 -4.93 3.54
N ALA A 135 11.48 -5.56 4.40
CA ALA A 135 11.13 -6.80 5.06
C ALA A 135 9.93 -6.60 6.01
N ARG A 136 9.96 -5.57 6.88
CA ARG A 136 8.85 -5.23 7.78
C ARG A 136 7.56 -4.91 7.03
N SER A 137 7.65 -4.18 5.92
CA SER A 137 6.53 -3.85 5.05
C SER A 137 5.87 -5.11 4.49
N THR A 138 6.68 -6.07 4.07
CA THR A 138 6.20 -7.38 3.62
C THR A 138 5.51 -8.15 4.75
N GLU A 139 6.10 -8.18 5.95
CA GLU A 139 5.51 -8.87 7.11
C GLU A 139 4.18 -8.23 7.55
N ARG A 140 4.07 -6.90 7.57
CA ARG A 140 2.79 -6.21 7.87
C ARG A 140 1.68 -6.63 6.90
N ARG A 141 2.02 -6.83 5.64
CA ARG A 141 1.06 -7.24 4.59
C ARG A 141 0.70 -8.73 4.64
N LYS A 142 1.60 -9.60 5.12
CA LYS A 142 1.29 -11.02 5.41
C LYS A 142 0.31 -11.15 6.58
N LEU A 143 0.46 -10.32 7.61
CA LEU A 143 -0.40 -10.36 8.79
C LEU A 143 -1.82 -9.82 8.52
N SER A 144 -1.98 -8.96 7.50
CA SER A 144 -3.29 -8.45 7.07
C SER A 144 -3.95 -9.25 5.94
N GLY A 145 -3.30 -10.32 5.50
CA GLY A 145 -3.86 -11.30 4.57
C GLY A 145 -3.31 -12.68 4.90
N SER A 146 -4.00 -13.42 5.76
CA SER A 146 -3.85 -14.88 5.82
C SER A 146 -5.11 -15.50 5.23
N PRO A 147 -4.97 -16.55 4.38
CA PRO A 147 -4.24 -17.75 4.77
C PRO A 147 -2.98 -18.03 3.91
N CYS A 148 -2.09 -18.80 4.53
CA CYS A 148 -1.04 -19.57 3.87
C CYS A 148 -1.62 -20.57 2.87
#